data_AF-A0A376KP79-F1
#
_entry.id   AF-A0A376KP79-F1
#
_cell.length_a   1.000
_cell.length_b   1.000
_cell.length_c   1.000
_cell.angle_alpha   90.00
_cell.angle_beta   90.00
_cell.angle_gamma   90.00
#
_symmetry.space_group_name_H-M   'P 1'
#
loop_
_entity.id
_entity.type
_entity.pdbx_description
1 polymer ?
#
loop_
_entity_poly.entity_id
_entity_poly.type
_entity_poly.pdbx_seq_one_letter_code
_entity_poly.pdbx_strand_id
1 'polypeptide(L)'
;MSESVHTNTSLWSKGMKAVIVAQFLSAFGDNALLFATLALLKAQFYPEWSQPILQMVFVGAYILFAPFVGQVADSFAKGRVMMFANGLKLLGAASICFGINPFLGYTLVGVGAAAYSPAKYGILGELTTGSKLVKANGLMEASTIAAILLGSVAGGVLADWHVLVALAACALAYGGAVVANIYIPKLAAARPGQSWNLINMTRSFLNACTSLWRNGETRFSLVGTSLFWGAGVTLRFLLVLWVPVALGITDNATPHLSQRDGSDWYRGWRRCGSEVSYAGNRVTLYASRDFDWRGGTDFFPATRAAASLCLVDADWRDGGLFCRSAQCVATGAG
;
A
#
# COMPACT_ATOMS: atom_id res chain seq x y z
N MET A 1 37.20 5.73 25.51
CA MET A 1 36.07 6.33 26.26
C MET A 1 34.80 5.80 25.62
N SER A 2 34.23 4.75 26.20
CA SER A 2 33.05 4.06 25.69
C SER A 2 31.82 4.83 26.15
N GLU A 3 31.22 5.62 25.27
CA GLU A 3 29.94 6.25 25.55
C GLU A 3 28.84 5.25 25.19
N SER A 4 28.38 4.53 26.22
CA SER A 4 27.21 3.66 26.13
C SER A 4 25.97 4.52 25.90
N VAL A 5 25.59 4.67 24.62
CA VAL A 5 24.36 5.36 24.23
C VAL A 5 23.16 4.50 24.64
N HIS A 6 22.74 4.63 25.90
CA HIS A 6 21.39 4.30 26.33
C HIS A 6 20.41 5.30 25.71
N THR A 7 20.16 5.22 24.41
CA THR A 7 19.01 5.93 23.85
C THR A 7 17.77 5.10 24.12
N ASN A 8 17.11 5.43 25.21
CA ASN A 8 15.68 5.23 25.36
C ASN A 8 14.98 6.12 24.31
N THR A 9 15.10 5.78 23.02
CA THR A 9 14.49 6.56 21.94
C THR A 9 12.98 6.47 22.13
N SER A 10 12.37 7.61 22.44
CA SER A 10 10.93 7.79 22.31
C SER A 10 10.53 7.42 20.87
N LEU A 11 9.33 6.86 20.68
CA LEU A 11 8.75 6.66 19.33
C LEU A 11 8.70 7.96 18.52
N TRP A 12 8.78 9.11 19.19
CA TRP A 12 8.78 10.44 18.60
C TRP A 12 10.18 11.07 18.53
N SER A 13 11.23 10.27 18.41
CA SER A 13 12.59 10.79 18.17
C SER A 13 12.66 11.57 16.85
N LYS A 14 13.62 12.50 16.74
CA LYS A 14 13.82 13.28 15.50
C LYS A 14 14.02 12.38 14.28
N GLY A 15 14.81 11.31 14.44
CA GLY A 15 15.05 10.32 13.39
C GLY A 15 13.78 9.54 12.99
N MET A 16 13.00 9.08 13.96
CA MET A 16 11.75 8.36 13.66
C MET A 16 10.72 9.25 12.94
N LYS A 17 10.57 10.51 13.36
CA LYS A 17 9.71 11.48 12.66
C LYS A 17 10.16 11.73 11.23
N ALA A 18 11.47 11.93 11.02
CA ALA A 18 12.03 12.13 9.68
C ALA A 18 11.75 10.94 8.76
N VAL A 19 11.92 9.70 9.27
CA VAL A 19 11.62 8.47 8.54
C VAL A 19 10.13 8.35 8.20
N ILE A 20 9.24 8.62 9.15
CA ILE A 20 7.78 8.57 8.92
C ILE A 20 7.36 9.58 7.86
N VAL A 21 7.86 10.82 7.94
CA VAL A 21 7.54 11.88 6.97
C VAL A 21 8.08 11.53 5.59
N ALA A 22 9.33 11.07 5.49
CA ALA A 22 9.92 10.66 4.22
C ALA A 22 9.16 9.50 3.58
N GLN A 23 8.79 8.50 4.37
CA GLN A 23 7.98 7.36 3.90
C GLN A 23 6.58 7.78 3.48
N PHE A 24 5.92 8.64 4.27
CA PHE A 24 4.59 9.14 3.94
C PHE A 24 4.60 9.88 2.60
N LEU A 25 5.53 10.83 2.41
CA LEU A 25 5.64 11.59 1.16
C LEU A 25 6.00 10.70 -0.03
N SER A 26 6.91 9.73 0.17
CA SER A 26 7.23 8.76 -0.86
C SER A 26 6.02 7.91 -1.25
N ALA A 27 5.31 7.34 -0.28
CA ALA A 27 4.16 6.47 -0.53
C ALA A 27 2.98 7.25 -1.14
N PHE A 28 2.79 8.51 -0.72
CA PHE A 28 1.82 9.44 -1.30
C PHE A 28 2.16 9.67 -2.78
N GLY A 29 3.42 10.01 -3.07
CA GLY A 29 3.92 10.22 -4.43
C GLY A 29 3.74 8.98 -5.32
N ASP A 30 4.06 7.78 -4.81
CA ASP A 30 3.92 6.52 -5.57
C ASP A 30 2.46 6.27 -6.00
N ASN A 31 1.50 6.56 -5.11
CA ASN A 31 0.09 6.34 -5.40
C ASN A 31 -0.51 7.47 -6.25
N ALA A 32 -0.08 8.71 -6.05
CA ALA A 32 -0.51 9.83 -6.87
C ALA A 32 0.02 9.72 -8.31
N LEU A 33 1.29 9.30 -8.46
CA LEU A 33 1.95 9.16 -9.75
C LEU A 33 1.26 8.09 -10.61
N LEU A 34 0.80 6.99 -10.00
CA LEU A 34 0.06 5.96 -10.73
C LEU A 34 -1.17 6.55 -11.43
N PHE A 35 -2.02 7.27 -10.71
CA PHE A 35 -3.23 7.86 -11.30
C PHE A 35 -2.91 8.99 -12.28
N ALA A 36 -1.92 9.84 -11.97
CA ALA A 36 -1.46 10.87 -12.90
C ALA A 36 -0.94 10.29 -14.22
N THR A 37 -0.19 9.18 -14.15
CA THR A 37 0.35 8.51 -15.33
C THR A 37 -0.75 7.78 -16.11
N LEU A 38 -1.72 7.15 -15.43
CA LEU A 38 -2.89 6.55 -16.10
C LEU A 38 -3.71 7.61 -16.86
N ALA A 39 -3.94 8.78 -16.27
CA ALA A 39 -4.60 9.90 -16.94
C ALA A 39 -3.79 10.40 -18.15
N LEU A 40 -2.45 10.47 -18.04
CA LEU A 40 -1.58 10.81 -19.16
C LEU A 40 -1.72 9.81 -20.31
N LEU A 41 -1.71 8.50 -20.01
CA LEU A 41 -1.88 7.44 -21.01
C LEU A 41 -3.21 7.58 -21.75
N LYS A 42 -4.30 7.85 -21.02
CA LYS A 42 -5.62 8.11 -21.61
C LYS A 42 -5.62 9.36 -22.50
N ALA A 43 -5.02 10.46 -22.03
CA ALA A 43 -4.93 11.70 -22.79
C ALA A 43 -4.11 11.57 -24.08
N GLN A 44 -3.15 10.64 -24.11
CA GLN A 44 -2.32 10.32 -25.28
C GLN A 44 -2.90 9.19 -26.14
N PHE A 45 -4.14 8.76 -25.88
CA PHE A 45 -4.84 7.70 -26.62
C PHE A 45 -4.07 6.37 -26.68
N TYR A 46 -3.36 6.02 -25.60
CA TYR A 46 -2.74 4.70 -25.50
C TYR A 46 -3.80 3.59 -25.48
N PRO A 47 -3.51 2.40 -26.03
CA PRO A 47 -4.44 1.27 -25.99
C PRO A 47 -4.77 0.85 -24.55
N GLU A 48 -5.97 0.30 -24.31
CA GLU A 48 -6.42 -0.11 -22.96
C GLU A 48 -5.48 -1.11 -22.26
N TRP A 49 -4.78 -1.97 -23.01
CA TRP A 49 -3.80 -2.91 -22.47
C TRP A 49 -2.58 -2.22 -21.83
N SER A 50 -2.33 -0.93 -22.12
CA SER A 50 -1.21 -0.16 -21.56
C SER A 50 -1.34 0.05 -20.04
N GLN A 51 -2.57 0.21 -19.54
CA GLN A 51 -2.86 0.50 -18.14
C GLN A 51 -2.42 -0.63 -17.19
N PRO A 52 -2.77 -1.91 -17.43
CA PRO A 52 -2.27 -3.01 -16.60
C PRO A 52 -0.76 -3.23 -16.78
N ILE A 53 -0.21 -3.04 -17.99
CA ILE A 53 1.23 -3.17 -18.22
C ILE A 53 2.04 -2.17 -17.39
N LEU A 54 1.57 -0.93 -17.26
CA LEU A 54 2.25 0.09 -16.44
C LEU A 54 2.47 -0.39 -15.00
N GLN A 55 1.47 -1.02 -14.40
CA GLN A 55 1.55 -1.57 -13.06
C GLN A 55 2.38 -2.86 -13.01
N MET A 56 2.28 -3.73 -14.02
CA MET A 56 3.12 -4.94 -14.13
C MET A 56 4.60 -4.60 -14.22
N VAL A 57 4.97 -3.53 -14.91
CA VAL A 57 6.35 -3.06 -15.01
C VAL A 57 6.89 -2.64 -13.64
N PHE A 58 6.07 -1.98 -12.83
CA PHE A 58 6.44 -1.62 -11.45
C PHE A 58 6.67 -2.85 -10.57
N VAL A 59 5.80 -3.86 -10.65
CA VAL A 59 5.97 -5.14 -9.95
C VAL A 59 7.18 -5.91 -10.49
N GLY A 60 7.40 -5.87 -11.80
CA GLY A 60 8.55 -6.48 -12.47
C GLY A 60 9.87 -5.91 -11.96
N ALA A 61 9.94 -4.60 -11.72
CA ALA A 61 11.10 -3.97 -11.10
C ALA A 61 11.39 -4.54 -9.70
N TYR A 62 10.36 -4.75 -8.87
CA TYR A 62 10.54 -5.40 -7.56
C TYR A 62 11.11 -6.81 -7.68
N ILE A 63 10.57 -7.62 -8.60
CA ILE A 63 11.01 -9.02 -8.78
C ILE A 63 12.45 -9.07 -9.30
N LEU A 64 12.76 -8.26 -10.31
CA LEU A 64 14.07 -8.25 -10.96
C LEU A 64 15.17 -7.76 -10.01
N PHE A 65 14.88 -6.72 -9.22
CA PHE A 65 15.87 -6.09 -8.35
C PHE A 65 15.92 -6.65 -6.92
N ALA A 66 14.94 -7.47 -6.51
CA ALA A 66 14.88 -8.12 -5.20
C ALA A 66 16.21 -8.69 -4.67
N PRO A 67 17.00 -9.49 -5.43
CA PRO A 67 18.24 -10.06 -4.93
C PRO A 67 19.35 -9.03 -4.68
N PHE A 68 19.25 -7.83 -5.25
CA PHE A 68 20.30 -6.81 -5.18
C PHE A 68 20.01 -5.76 -4.10
N VAL A 69 18.75 -5.33 -3.99
CA VAL A 69 18.34 -4.21 -3.14
C VAL A 69 18.57 -4.49 -1.65
N GLY A 70 18.47 -5.75 -1.20
CA GLY A 70 18.75 -6.13 0.18
C GLY A 70 20.20 -5.88 0.58
N GLN A 71 21.14 -6.38 -0.23
CA GLN A 71 22.56 -6.18 0.00
C GLN A 71 22.98 -4.71 -0.17
N VAL A 72 22.39 -3.98 -1.13
CA VAL A 72 22.58 -2.52 -1.26
C VAL A 72 22.15 -1.82 0.04
N ALA A 73 20.98 -2.18 0.58
CA ALA A 73 20.50 -1.62 1.82
C ALA A 73 21.42 -1.92 3.01
N ASP A 74 22.05 -3.09 3.06
CA ASP A 74 22.94 -3.47 4.18
C ASP A 74 24.37 -2.90 4.04
N SER A 75 24.83 -2.66 2.82
CA SER A 75 26.20 -2.19 2.52
C SER A 75 26.38 -0.69 2.73
N PHE A 76 25.29 0.09 2.67
CA PHE A 76 25.29 1.54 2.84
C PHE A 76 24.42 1.95 4.03
N ALA A 77 24.63 3.17 4.54
CA ALA A 77 23.74 3.75 5.54
C ALA A 77 22.30 3.79 5.01
N LYS A 78 21.35 3.23 5.76
CA LYS A 78 19.95 3.06 5.32
C LYS A 78 19.31 4.36 4.85
N GLY A 79 19.55 5.47 5.56
CA GLY A 79 19.08 6.79 5.17
C GLY A 79 19.60 7.27 3.81
N ARG A 80 20.83 6.90 3.43
CA ARG A 80 21.40 7.23 2.11
C ARG A 80 20.76 6.42 1.00
N VAL A 81 20.47 5.15 1.26
CA VAL A 81 19.76 4.28 0.31
C VAL A 81 18.33 4.78 0.09
N MET A 82 17.63 5.17 1.16
CA MET A 82 16.31 5.80 1.08
C MET A 82 16.35 7.12 0.29
N MET A 83 17.36 7.95 0.50
CA MET A 83 17.57 9.20 -0.24
C MET A 83 17.80 8.95 -1.73
N PHE A 84 18.68 8.01 -2.07
CA PHE A 84 18.95 7.64 -3.45
C PHE A 84 17.71 7.07 -4.14
N ALA A 85 16.99 6.18 -3.46
CA ALA A 85 15.74 5.61 -3.95
C ALA A 85 14.68 6.68 -4.24
N ASN A 86 14.45 7.63 -3.33
CA ASN A 86 13.53 8.75 -3.56
C ASN A 86 14.03 9.70 -4.65
N GLY A 87 15.35 9.86 -4.80
CA GLY A 87 15.94 10.58 -5.92
C GLY A 87 15.65 9.90 -7.27
N LEU A 88 15.73 8.57 -7.33
CA LEU A 88 15.37 7.80 -8.52
C LEU A 88 13.89 7.96 -8.88
N LYS A 89 13.01 7.96 -7.87
CA LYS A 89 11.58 8.25 -8.04
C LYS A 89 11.32 9.66 -8.56
N LEU A 90 12.03 10.64 -8.01
CA LEU A 90 11.98 12.03 -8.48
C LEU A 90 12.40 12.14 -9.94
N LEU A 91 13.51 11.50 -10.33
CA LEU A 91 13.97 11.47 -11.72
C LEU A 91 12.96 10.77 -12.63
N GLY A 92 12.34 9.68 -12.17
CA GLY A 92 11.27 9.00 -12.88
C GLY A 92 10.07 9.92 -13.12
N ALA A 93 9.55 10.56 -12.07
CA ALA A 93 8.44 11.51 -12.19
C ALA A 93 8.80 12.72 -13.08
N ALA A 94 10.00 13.28 -12.93
CA ALA A 94 10.47 14.39 -13.74
C ALA A 94 10.62 14.00 -15.22
N SER A 95 11.12 12.80 -15.53
CA SER A 95 11.21 12.32 -16.91
C SER A 95 9.84 12.25 -17.58
N ILE A 96 8.82 11.78 -16.87
CA ILE A 96 7.43 11.79 -17.37
C ILE A 96 6.94 13.24 -17.59
N CYS A 97 7.27 14.17 -16.67
CA CYS A 97 6.93 15.59 -16.83
C CYS A 97 7.53 16.22 -18.09
N PHE A 98 8.77 15.84 -18.46
CA PHE A 98 9.46 16.34 -19.65
C PHE A 98 9.06 15.61 -20.94
N GLY A 99 8.05 14.74 -20.90
CA GLY A 99 7.54 14.03 -22.08
C GLY A 99 8.38 12.83 -22.51
N ILE A 100 9.28 12.33 -21.64
CA ILE A 100 9.93 11.02 -21.86
C ILE A 100 8.87 9.93 -21.72
N ASN A 101 9.09 8.80 -22.41
CA ASN A 101 8.18 7.65 -22.41
C ASN A 101 7.69 7.31 -20.97
N PRO A 102 6.36 7.33 -20.73
CA PRO A 102 5.79 7.13 -19.40
C PRO A 102 6.16 5.80 -18.76
N PHE A 103 6.29 4.72 -19.54
CA PHE A 103 6.68 3.42 -19.02
C PHE A 103 8.10 3.42 -18.50
N LEU A 104 9.02 4.11 -19.19
CA LEU A 104 10.42 4.18 -18.82
C LEU A 104 10.59 5.00 -17.53
N GLY A 105 9.92 6.15 -17.45
CA GLY A 105 9.87 6.96 -16.23
C GLY A 105 9.24 6.21 -15.05
N TYR A 106 8.13 5.50 -15.28
CA TYR A 106 7.46 4.72 -14.24
C TYR A 106 8.25 3.48 -13.82
N THR A 107 8.99 2.85 -14.75
CA THR A 107 9.97 1.79 -14.43
C THR A 107 11.02 2.32 -13.48
N LEU A 108 11.56 3.51 -13.74
CA LEU A 108 12.59 4.14 -12.91
C LEU A 108 12.07 4.40 -11.48
N VAL A 109 10.82 4.84 -11.36
CA VAL A 109 10.14 4.95 -10.05
C VAL A 109 9.99 3.57 -9.39
N GLY A 110 9.64 2.54 -10.15
CA GLY A 110 9.57 1.15 -9.67
C GLY A 110 10.90 0.62 -9.12
N VAL A 111 12.02 0.88 -9.81
CA VAL A 111 13.37 0.55 -9.33
C VAL A 111 13.67 1.30 -8.02
N GLY A 112 13.30 2.58 -7.94
CA GLY A 112 13.45 3.38 -6.73
C GLY A 112 12.64 2.80 -5.57
N ALA A 113 11.39 2.39 -5.81
CA ALA A 113 10.52 1.77 -4.82
C ALA A 113 11.06 0.41 -4.34
N ALA A 114 11.58 -0.41 -5.25
CA ALA A 114 12.23 -1.67 -4.93
C ALA A 114 13.45 -1.46 -4.01
N ALA A 115 14.29 -0.47 -4.31
CA ALA A 115 15.45 -0.12 -3.48
C ALA A 115 15.07 0.47 -2.11
N TYR A 116 13.97 1.22 -2.04
CA TYR A 116 13.48 1.84 -0.80
C TYR A 116 13.00 0.80 0.23
N SER A 117 12.37 -0.29 -0.24
CA SER A 117 11.69 -1.27 0.60
C SER A 117 12.57 -2.01 1.63
N PRO A 118 13.74 -2.57 1.30
CA PRO A 118 14.62 -3.16 2.32
C PRO A 118 15.24 -2.11 3.26
N ALA A 119 15.44 -0.87 2.78
CA ALA A 119 16.00 0.19 3.59
C ALA A 119 15.02 0.71 4.66
N LYS A 120 13.74 0.87 4.33
CA LYS A 120 12.71 1.38 5.26
C LYS A 120 12.45 0.45 6.44
N TYR A 121 12.55 -0.87 6.26
CA TYR A 121 12.37 -1.82 7.35
C TYR A 121 13.67 -2.01 8.14
N GLY A 122 14.82 -1.97 7.46
CA GLY A 122 16.13 -2.04 8.13
C GLY A 122 16.36 -0.89 9.10
N ILE A 123 15.99 0.34 8.73
CA ILE A 123 16.22 1.52 9.57
C ILE A 123 15.41 1.50 10.88
N LEU A 124 14.24 0.83 10.90
CA LEU A 124 13.44 0.69 12.12
C LEU A 124 14.16 -0.14 13.18
N GLY A 125 14.84 -1.21 12.76
CA GLY A 125 15.65 -2.06 13.66
C GLY A 125 16.87 -1.34 14.22
N GLU A 126 17.38 -0.33 13.51
CA GLU A 126 18.50 0.50 13.96
C GLU A 126 18.05 1.65 14.88
N LEU A 127 16.85 2.20 14.66
CA LEU A 127 16.32 3.34 15.44
C LEU A 127 15.56 2.93 16.71
N THR A 128 15.06 1.70 16.77
CA THR A 128 14.19 1.21 17.84
C THR A 128 14.56 -0.20 18.28
N THR A 129 14.33 -0.52 19.55
CA THR A 129 14.69 -1.81 20.15
C THR A 129 13.50 -2.46 20.87
N GLY A 130 13.47 -3.80 20.88
CA GLY A 130 12.50 -4.60 21.62
C GLY A 130 11.03 -4.32 21.27
N SER A 131 10.19 -4.14 22.28
CA SER A 131 8.74 -3.91 22.11
C SER A 131 8.38 -2.61 21.36
N LYS A 132 9.31 -1.65 21.29
CA LYS A 132 9.10 -0.41 20.52
C LYS A 132 9.19 -0.62 19.02
N LEU A 133 9.91 -1.64 18.56
CA LEU A 133 10.02 -1.98 17.13
C LEU A 133 8.66 -2.33 16.53
N VAL A 134 7.85 -3.08 17.26
CA VAL A 134 6.48 -3.44 16.83
C VAL A 134 5.59 -2.21 16.70
N LYS A 135 5.65 -1.29 17.67
CA LYS A 135 4.89 -0.02 17.65
C LYS A 135 5.36 0.90 16.52
N ALA A 136 6.67 0.99 16.31
CA ALA A 136 7.28 1.78 15.25
C ALA A 136 6.89 1.24 13.87
N ASN A 137 6.90 -0.08 13.69
CA ASN A 137 6.45 -0.73 12.47
C ASN A 137 4.95 -0.48 12.22
N GLY A 138 4.11 -0.62 13.25
CA GLY A 138 2.68 -0.32 13.14
C GLY A 138 2.40 1.13 12.71
N LEU A 139 3.15 2.09 13.26
CA LEU A 139 3.04 3.50 12.88
C LEU A 139 3.50 3.76 11.43
N MET A 140 4.59 3.11 11.00
CA MET A 140 5.07 3.18 9.62
C MET A 140 4.01 2.65 8.64
N GLU A 141 3.42 1.49 8.93
CA GLU A 141 2.40 0.87 8.08
C GLU A 141 1.09 1.69 8.05
N ALA A 142 0.62 2.17 9.21
CA ALA A 142 -0.54 3.06 9.28
C ALA A 142 -0.34 4.34 8.45
N SER A 143 0.84 4.96 8.55
CA SER A 143 1.18 6.14 7.74
C SER A 143 1.22 5.81 6.24
N THR A 144 1.66 4.62 5.87
CA THR A 144 1.72 4.17 4.47
C THR A 144 0.30 3.96 3.92
N ILE A 145 -0.60 3.35 4.68
CA ILE A 145 -2.01 3.19 4.28
C ILE A 145 -2.68 4.56 4.11
N ALA A 146 -2.49 5.47 5.05
CA ALA A 146 -3.01 6.84 4.93
C ALA A 146 -2.46 7.55 3.68
N ALA A 147 -1.16 7.41 3.40
CA ALA A 147 -0.52 7.96 2.21
C ALA A 147 -1.06 7.35 0.91
N ILE A 148 -1.31 6.03 0.88
CA ILE A 148 -1.91 5.34 -0.27
C ILE A 148 -3.29 5.93 -0.58
N LEU A 149 -4.15 6.08 0.44
CA LEU A 149 -5.50 6.61 0.27
C LEU A 149 -5.47 8.06 -0.21
N LEU A 150 -4.73 8.92 0.51
CA LEU A 150 -4.64 10.35 0.18
C LEU A 150 -3.98 10.58 -1.18
N GLY A 151 -2.91 9.84 -1.49
CA GLY A 151 -2.21 9.94 -2.78
C GLY A 151 -3.08 9.48 -3.94
N SER A 152 -3.88 8.43 -3.75
CA SER A 152 -4.79 7.94 -4.78
C SER A 152 -5.87 8.97 -5.13
N VAL A 153 -6.49 9.57 -4.11
CA VAL A 153 -7.52 10.62 -4.29
C VAL A 153 -6.91 11.88 -4.88
N ALA A 154 -5.82 12.38 -4.30
CA ALA A 154 -5.16 13.58 -4.78
C ALA A 154 -4.66 13.39 -6.22
N GLY A 155 -3.99 12.27 -6.52
CA GLY A 155 -3.49 11.97 -7.86
C GLY A 155 -4.60 11.97 -8.91
N GLY A 156 -5.74 11.34 -8.63
CA GLY A 156 -6.89 11.36 -9.54
C GLY A 156 -7.45 12.77 -9.74
N VAL A 157 -7.75 13.49 -8.66
CA VAL A 157 -8.34 14.84 -8.72
C VAL A 157 -7.42 15.84 -9.42
N LEU A 158 -6.13 15.82 -9.11
CA LEU A 158 -5.16 16.69 -9.77
C LEU A 158 -4.97 16.34 -11.25
N ALA A 159 -5.02 15.06 -11.61
CA ALA A 159 -4.82 14.61 -12.98
C ALA A 159 -5.99 15.00 -13.88
N ASP A 160 -7.21 14.95 -13.35
CA ASP A 160 -8.43 15.44 -14.00
C ASP A 160 -8.36 16.94 -14.29
N TRP A 161 -7.86 17.72 -13.34
CA TRP A 161 -7.73 19.16 -13.54
C TRP A 161 -6.63 19.48 -14.56
N HIS A 162 -5.42 18.98 -14.32
CA HIS A 162 -4.30 19.15 -15.24
C HIS A 162 -3.20 18.12 -14.97
N VAL A 163 -3.00 17.20 -15.92
CA VAL A 163 -2.02 16.09 -15.81
C VAL A 163 -0.61 16.58 -15.43
N LEU A 164 -0.12 17.66 -16.04
CA LEU A 164 1.21 18.20 -15.68
C LEU A 164 1.28 18.71 -14.24
N VAL A 165 0.19 19.27 -13.69
CA VAL A 165 0.16 19.73 -12.29
C VAL A 165 0.18 18.53 -11.35
N ALA A 166 -0.54 17.46 -11.69
CA ALA A 166 -0.49 16.21 -10.94
C ALA A 166 0.92 15.59 -10.92
N LEU A 167 1.58 15.53 -12.07
CA LEU A 167 2.95 15.01 -12.19
C LEU A 167 3.96 15.89 -11.44
N ALA A 168 3.82 17.22 -11.53
CA ALA A 168 4.64 18.16 -10.77
C ALA A 168 4.42 18.01 -9.26
N ALA A 169 3.19 17.81 -8.80
CA ALA A 169 2.89 17.54 -7.39
C ALA A 169 3.53 16.23 -6.90
N CYS A 170 3.57 15.19 -7.74
CA CYS A 170 4.28 13.94 -7.44
C CYS A 170 5.79 14.17 -7.32
N ALA A 171 6.39 14.91 -8.26
CA ALA A 171 7.80 15.29 -8.20
C ALA A 171 8.11 16.11 -6.92
N LEU A 172 7.25 17.05 -6.55
CA LEU A 172 7.39 17.81 -5.31
C LEU A 172 7.28 16.92 -4.06
N ALA A 173 6.38 15.93 -4.05
CA ALA A 173 6.28 14.96 -2.96
C ALA A 173 7.57 14.15 -2.81
N TYR A 174 8.15 13.66 -3.91
CA TYR A 174 9.43 12.97 -3.90
C TYR A 174 10.59 13.88 -3.48
N GLY A 175 10.62 15.13 -3.96
CA GLY A 175 11.58 16.15 -3.52
C GLY A 175 11.49 16.40 -2.02
N GLY A 176 10.27 16.55 -1.49
CA GLY A 176 10.01 16.67 -0.06
C GLY A 176 10.46 15.43 0.71
N ALA A 177 10.30 14.23 0.17
CA ALA A 177 10.80 13.00 0.76
C ALA A 177 12.34 12.94 0.78
N VAL A 178 13.02 13.43 -0.27
CA VAL A 178 14.48 13.57 -0.31
C VAL A 178 14.95 14.58 0.74
N VAL A 179 14.28 15.73 0.87
CA VAL A 179 14.59 16.74 1.89
C VAL A 179 14.36 16.19 3.29
N ALA A 180 13.25 15.48 3.54
CA ALA A 180 12.97 14.81 4.81
C ALA A 180 14.06 13.79 5.17
N ASN A 181 14.60 13.06 4.19
CA ASN A 181 15.70 12.12 4.38
C ASN A 181 17.01 12.78 4.85
N ILE A 182 17.23 14.08 4.60
CA ILE A 182 18.42 14.81 5.11
C ILE A 182 18.41 14.86 6.64
N TYR A 183 17.23 14.88 7.25
CA TYR A 183 17.06 14.93 8.71
C TYR A 183 17.15 13.55 9.38
N ILE A 184 17.30 12.48 8.60
CA ILE A 184 17.54 11.14 9.15
C ILE A 184 18.97 11.11 9.70
N PRO A 185 19.17 10.68 10.97
CA PRO A 185 20.49 10.58 11.55
C PRO A 185 21.38 9.63 10.73
N LYS A 186 22.67 9.98 10.60
CA LYS A 186 23.64 9.13 9.92
C LYS A 186 23.88 7.87 10.75
N LEU A 187 23.24 6.79 10.35
CA LEU A 187 23.43 5.46 10.93
C LEU A 187 24.58 4.74 10.22
N ALA A 188 25.32 3.92 10.95
CA ALA A 188 26.40 3.12 10.39
C ALA A 188 25.82 2.04 9.45
N ALA A 189 26.54 1.71 8.39
CA ALA A 189 26.14 0.60 7.52
C ALA A 189 26.18 -0.72 8.32
N ALA A 190 25.16 -1.56 8.15
CA ALA A 190 25.07 -2.82 8.86
C ALA A 190 26.20 -3.80 8.47
N ARG A 191 26.61 -3.80 7.19
CA ARG A 191 27.68 -4.66 6.64
C ARG A 191 28.52 -3.92 5.59
N PRO A 192 29.44 -3.02 6.00
CA PRO A 192 30.28 -2.29 5.05
C PRO A 192 31.22 -3.25 4.29
N GLY A 193 31.40 -3.02 2.99
CA GLY A 193 32.43 -3.70 2.19
C GLY A 193 32.09 -5.10 1.66
N GLN A 194 30.80 -5.46 1.55
CA GLN A 194 30.43 -6.71 0.87
C GLN A 194 30.82 -6.72 -0.62
N SER A 195 31.17 -7.91 -1.13
CA SER A 195 31.54 -8.09 -2.53
C SER A 195 30.32 -8.02 -3.46
N TRP A 196 30.46 -7.27 -4.55
CA TRP A 196 29.41 -7.02 -5.56
C TRP A 196 29.36 -8.11 -6.64
N ASN A 197 29.45 -9.38 -6.22
CA ASN A 197 29.45 -10.51 -7.14
C ASN A 197 28.01 -10.95 -7.43
N LEU A 198 27.46 -10.56 -8.59
CA LEU A 198 26.06 -10.79 -8.98
C LEU A 198 25.57 -12.23 -8.72
N ILE A 199 26.40 -13.22 -9.09
CA ILE A 199 26.10 -14.65 -8.90
C ILE A 199 25.99 -15.01 -7.42
N ASN A 200 26.89 -14.48 -6.58
CA ASN A 200 26.87 -14.76 -5.15
C ASN A 200 25.69 -14.06 -4.46
N MET A 201 25.33 -12.84 -4.90
CA MET A 201 24.16 -12.12 -4.40
C MET A 201 22.88 -12.91 -4.67
N THR A 202 22.67 -13.35 -5.92
CA THR A 202 21.50 -14.16 -6.29
C THR A 202 21.48 -15.50 -5.56
N ARG A 203 22.62 -16.19 -5.44
CA ARG A 203 22.70 -17.44 -4.66
C ARG A 203 22.38 -17.23 -3.18
N SER A 204 22.90 -16.17 -2.58
CA SER A 204 22.62 -15.83 -1.18
C SER A 204 21.14 -15.52 -0.97
N PHE A 205 20.53 -14.77 -1.90
CA PHE A 205 19.10 -14.49 -1.88
C PHE A 205 18.27 -15.78 -1.99
N LEU A 206 18.57 -16.65 -2.95
CA LEU A 206 17.87 -17.93 -3.13
C LEU A 206 18.03 -18.86 -1.93
N ASN A 207 19.21 -18.89 -1.31
CA ASN A 207 19.45 -19.66 -0.09
C ASN A 207 18.63 -19.11 1.08
N ALA A 208 18.55 -17.78 1.24
CA ALA A 208 17.70 -17.15 2.23
C ALA A 208 16.22 -17.47 1.99
N CYS A 209 15.71 -17.28 0.77
CA CYS A 209 14.34 -17.65 0.40
C CYS A 209 14.04 -19.13 0.70
N THR A 210 14.95 -20.03 0.37
CA THR A 210 14.81 -21.46 0.63
C THR A 210 14.79 -21.76 2.13
N SER A 211 15.63 -21.09 2.91
CA SER A 211 15.66 -21.22 4.37
C SER A 211 14.36 -20.74 5.01
N LEU A 212 13.86 -19.56 4.62
CA LEU A 212 12.58 -19.04 5.09
C LEU A 212 11.39 -19.93 4.68
N TRP A 213 11.43 -20.55 3.51
CA TRP A 213 10.36 -21.43 3.03
C TRP A 213 10.34 -22.79 3.75
N ARG A 214 11.50 -23.28 4.17
CA ARG A 214 11.62 -24.54 4.92
C ARG A 214 11.13 -24.44 6.36
N ASN A 215 11.21 -23.25 6.97
CA ASN A 215 10.68 -23.04 8.31
C ASN A 215 9.15 -22.85 8.25
N GLY A 216 8.42 -23.68 9.00
CA GLY A 216 6.96 -23.74 8.98
C GLY A 216 6.29 -22.44 9.40
N GLU A 217 6.77 -21.80 10.47
CA GLU A 217 6.17 -20.57 11.00
C GLU A 217 6.36 -19.39 10.03
N THR A 218 7.57 -19.24 9.49
CA THR A 218 7.88 -18.17 8.53
C THR A 218 7.18 -18.37 7.20
N ARG A 219 6.99 -19.62 6.76
CA ARG A 219 6.24 -19.92 5.53
C ARG A 219 4.79 -19.45 5.61
N PHE A 220 4.10 -19.72 6.73
CA PHE A 220 2.71 -19.26 6.90
C PHE A 220 2.61 -17.74 6.88
N SER A 221 3.53 -17.04 7.54
CA SER A 221 3.57 -15.58 7.50
C SER A 221 3.84 -15.05 6.09
N LEU A 222 4.81 -15.63 5.36
CA LEU A 222 5.13 -15.24 3.99
C LEU A 222 3.94 -15.40 3.04
N VAL A 223 3.29 -16.56 3.06
CA VAL A 223 2.13 -16.84 2.20
C VAL A 223 0.94 -15.95 2.59
N GLY A 224 0.64 -15.84 3.88
CA GLY A 224 -0.48 -15.03 4.37
C GLY A 224 -0.35 -13.55 4.01
N THR A 225 0.82 -12.95 4.25
CA THR A 225 1.07 -11.55 3.90
C THR A 225 1.07 -11.33 2.39
N SER A 226 1.65 -12.25 1.61
CA SER A 226 1.67 -12.14 0.14
C SER A 226 0.26 -12.24 -0.46
N LEU A 227 -0.57 -13.16 0.04
CA LEU A 227 -1.96 -13.30 -0.40
C LEU A 227 -2.80 -12.07 -0.02
N PHE A 228 -2.62 -11.54 1.19
CA PHE A 228 -3.34 -10.35 1.65
C PHE A 228 -3.07 -9.13 0.74
N TRP A 229 -1.80 -8.81 0.51
CA TRP A 229 -1.44 -7.69 -0.36
C TRP A 229 -1.76 -7.97 -1.84
N GLY A 230 -1.58 -9.21 -2.29
CA GLY A 230 -1.94 -9.64 -3.65
C GLY A 230 -3.44 -9.49 -3.93
N ALA A 231 -4.30 -9.87 -2.97
CA ALA A 231 -5.74 -9.66 -3.06
C ALA A 231 -6.09 -8.16 -3.09
N GLY A 232 -5.44 -7.34 -2.25
CA GLY A 232 -5.66 -5.89 -2.24
C GLY A 232 -5.27 -5.21 -3.55
N VAL A 233 -4.13 -5.57 -4.13
CA VAL A 233 -3.70 -5.08 -5.45
C VAL A 233 -4.67 -5.52 -6.54
N THR A 234 -5.04 -6.80 -6.57
CA THR A 234 -6.01 -7.34 -7.55
C THR A 234 -7.35 -6.63 -7.45
N LEU A 235 -7.88 -6.44 -6.24
CA LEU A 235 -9.13 -5.73 -6.02
C LEU A 235 -9.04 -4.28 -6.52
N ARG A 236 -7.94 -3.59 -6.24
CA ARG A 236 -7.70 -2.23 -6.74
C ARG A 236 -7.74 -2.18 -8.27
N PHE A 237 -7.10 -3.11 -8.96
CA PHE A 237 -7.16 -3.18 -10.43
C PHE A 237 -8.59 -3.36 -10.93
N LEU A 238 -9.32 -4.31 -10.35
CA LEU A 238 -10.70 -4.60 -10.73
C LEU A 238 -11.60 -3.37 -10.51
N LEU A 239 -11.43 -2.66 -9.39
CA LEU A 239 -12.21 -1.46 -9.10
C LEU A 239 -11.93 -0.32 -10.08
N VAL A 240 -10.67 -0.09 -10.48
CA VAL A 240 -10.34 0.95 -11.47
C VAL A 240 -11.02 0.71 -12.82
N LEU A 241 -11.20 -0.55 -13.21
CA LEU A 241 -11.91 -0.92 -14.45
C LEU A 241 -13.43 -0.99 -14.29
N TRP A 242 -13.91 -1.49 -13.14
CA TRP A 242 -15.34 -1.76 -12.91
C TRP A 242 -16.13 -0.50 -12.52
N VAL A 243 -15.56 0.41 -11.72
CA VAL A 243 -16.28 1.59 -11.21
C VAL A 243 -16.83 2.47 -12.35
N PRO A 244 -16.09 2.80 -13.42
CA PRO A 244 -16.64 3.58 -14.53
C PRO A 244 -17.81 2.88 -15.23
N VAL A 245 -17.71 1.55 -15.41
CA VAL A 245 -18.74 0.73 -16.07
C VAL A 245 -20.01 0.64 -15.20
N ALA A 246 -19.86 0.38 -13.91
CA ALA A 246 -20.97 0.23 -12.98
C ALA A 246 -21.73 1.53 -12.73
N LEU A 247 -21.04 2.67 -12.74
CA LEU A 247 -21.64 4.00 -12.57
C LEU A 247 -22.16 4.60 -13.88
N GLY A 248 -22.03 3.90 -15.02
CA GLY A 248 -22.45 4.40 -16.32
C GLY A 248 -21.72 5.65 -16.79
N ILE A 249 -20.48 5.86 -16.32
CA ILE A 249 -19.67 7.04 -16.67
C ILE A 249 -19.03 6.80 -18.04
N THR A 250 -19.64 7.35 -19.08
CA THR A 250 -19.19 7.25 -20.48
C THR A 250 -18.18 8.32 -20.89
N ASP A 251 -18.05 9.39 -20.10
CA ASP A 251 -17.10 10.46 -20.38
C ASP A 251 -15.77 10.23 -19.66
N ASN A 252 -14.66 10.55 -20.35
CA ASN A 252 -13.28 10.53 -19.83
C ASN A 252 -13.02 11.47 -18.64
N ALA A 253 -14.08 12.09 -18.10
CA ALA A 253 -14.09 12.79 -16.84
C ALA A 253 -14.41 11.79 -15.72
N THR A 254 -13.41 11.40 -14.93
CA THR A 254 -13.67 10.74 -13.64
C THR A 254 -12.58 11.11 -12.65
N PRO A 255 -12.89 11.74 -11.48
CA PRO A 255 -14.12 11.65 -10.69
C PRO A 255 -14.58 12.99 -10.08
N HIS A 256 -15.55 13.69 -10.68
CA HIS A 256 -16.25 14.81 -10.01
C HIS A 256 -17.70 14.47 -9.67
N LEU A 257 -18.30 13.48 -10.34
CA LEU A 257 -19.65 13.03 -10.04
C LEU A 257 -19.74 12.18 -8.77
N SER A 258 -18.65 11.54 -8.32
CA SER A 258 -18.60 10.92 -6.98
C SER A 258 -18.59 11.95 -5.84
N GLN A 259 -18.43 13.25 -6.15
CA GLN A 259 -18.39 14.31 -5.15
C GLN A 259 -19.72 15.05 -5.02
N ARG A 260 -20.58 15.06 -6.06
CA ARG A 260 -21.97 15.51 -5.90
C ARG A 260 -22.82 14.52 -5.12
N ASP A 261 -22.45 13.23 -5.15
CA ASP A 261 -23.01 12.13 -4.33
C ASP A 261 -22.12 11.74 -3.12
N GLY A 262 -21.06 12.50 -2.83
CA GLY A 262 -20.16 12.20 -1.71
C GLY A 262 -20.84 12.30 -0.33
N SER A 263 -21.88 13.11 -0.22
CA SER A 263 -22.75 13.16 0.98
C SER A 263 -23.63 11.92 1.12
N ASP A 264 -23.97 11.23 0.02
CA ASP A 264 -24.75 10.00 0.03
C ASP A 264 -23.89 8.77 0.22
N TRP A 265 -22.64 8.78 -0.24
CA TRP A 265 -21.67 7.75 0.14
C TRP A 265 -21.39 7.76 1.65
N TYR A 266 -21.19 8.94 2.26
CA TYR A 266 -21.04 9.07 3.72
C TYR A 266 -22.33 8.81 4.51
N ARG A 267 -23.52 9.07 3.94
CA ARG A 267 -24.82 8.72 4.57
C ARG A 267 -25.15 7.23 4.44
N GLY A 268 -24.82 6.60 3.33
CA GLY A 268 -24.95 5.15 3.12
C GLY A 268 -23.98 4.36 4.01
N TRP A 269 -22.73 4.83 4.14
CA TRP A 269 -21.76 4.24 5.06
C TRP A 269 -22.11 4.48 6.53
N ARG A 270 -22.69 5.64 6.89
CA ARG A 270 -23.28 5.86 8.23
C ARG A 270 -24.49 4.97 8.51
N ARG A 271 -25.27 4.59 7.51
CA ARG A 271 -26.38 3.61 7.63
C ARG A 271 -25.88 2.17 7.75
N CYS A 272 -24.69 1.86 7.23
CA CYS A 272 -23.97 0.60 7.43
C CYS A 272 -22.92 0.70 8.55
N GLY A 273 -23.20 1.44 9.62
CA GLY A 273 -22.33 1.53 10.78
C GLY A 273 -22.20 0.17 11.48
N SER A 274 -21.07 -0.51 11.25
CA SER A 274 -20.65 -1.70 11.99
C SER A 274 -20.09 -1.28 13.35
N GLU A 275 -20.78 -1.59 14.45
CA GLU A 275 -20.14 -1.60 15.77
C GLU A 275 -19.29 -2.87 15.89
N VAL A 276 -17.99 -2.69 16.10
CA VAL A 276 -17.05 -3.77 16.40
C VAL A 276 -16.85 -3.79 17.91
N SER A 277 -17.42 -4.79 18.59
CA SER A 277 -17.18 -5.02 20.02
C SER A 277 -16.16 -6.15 20.21
N TYR A 278 -15.14 -5.89 21.02
CA TYR A 278 -14.07 -6.84 21.32
C TYR A 278 -14.35 -7.53 22.66
N ALA A 279 -14.65 -8.83 22.60
CA ALA A 279 -14.72 -9.69 23.79
C ALA A 279 -13.81 -10.92 23.57
N GLY A 280 -12.58 -10.83 24.09
CA GLY A 280 -11.56 -11.87 23.94
C GLY A 280 -11.07 -12.04 22.49
N ASN A 281 -10.59 -13.25 22.13
CA ASN A 281 -10.01 -13.57 20.81
C ASN A 281 -11.05 -13.77 19.67
N ARG A 282 -12.22 -13.13 19.73
CA ARG A 282 -13.22 -13.18 18.65
C ARG A 282 -13.59 -11.78 18.18
N VAL A 283 -13.82 -11.66 16.87
CA VAL A 283 -14.41 -10.48 16.23
C VAL A 283 -15.76 -10.91 15.67
N THR A 284 -16.84 -10.32 16.18
CA THR A 284 -18.21 -10.55 15.68
C THR A 284 -18.69 -9.25 15.03
N LEU A 285 -19.07 -9.29 13.76
CA LEU A 285 -19.65 -8.16 13.03
C LEU A 285 -21.18 -8.24 13.11
N TYR A 286 -21.81 -7.26 13.76
CA TYR A 286 -23.26 -7.10 13.71
C TYR A 286 -23.63 -6.05 12.66
N ALA A 287 -24.57 -6.38 11.78
CA ALA A 287 -25.30 -5.40 10.97
C ALA A 287 -26.55 -5.00 11.76
N SER A 288 -26.66 -3.74 12.17
CA SER A 288 -27.83 -3.25 12.90
C SER A 288 -29.08 -3.34 12.02
N ARG A 289 -30.03 -4.19 12.42
CA ARG A 289 -31.44 -4.05 12.04
C ARG A 289 -32.05 -3.06 13.02
N ASP A 290 -32.43 -1.88 12.56
CA ASP A 290 -33.57 -1.20 13.17
C ASP A 290 -34.80 -2.10 12.95
N PHE A 291 -35.04 -3.05 13.87
CA PHE A 291 -36.31 -3.72 14.01
C PHE A 291 -36.54 -4.15 15.46
N ASP A 292 -37.65 -3.63 16.00
CA ASP A 292 -38.16 -3.72 17.36
C ASP A 292 -38.27 -5.18 17.86
N TRP A 293 -37.75 -5.44 19.06
CA TRP A 293 -37.85 -6.71 19.76
C TRP A 293 -39.22 -6.80 20.44
N ARG A 294 -40.21 -7.35 19.74
CA ARG A 294 -41.45 -7.84 20.37
C ARG A 294 -41.71 -9.29 20.01
N GLY A 295 -41.49 -10.18 20.99
CA GLY A 295 -42.23 -11.44 21.11
C GLY A 295 -41.38 -12.71 21.28
N GLY A 296 -41.43 -13.29 22.49
CA GLY A 296 -41.42 -14.75 22.76
C GLY A 296 -40.10 -15.50 22.55
N THR A 297 -39.32 -15.74 23.60
CA THR A 297 -39.28 -16.97 24.44
C THR A 297 -38.70 -18.22 23.75
N ASP A 298 -37.60 -18.69 24.35
CA ASP A 298 -37.27 -20.10 24.66
C ASP A 298 -36.24 -20.92 23.83
N PHE A 299 -35.24 -21.43 24.58
CA PHE A 299 -34.47 -22.69 24.46
C PHE A 299 -33.10 -22.77 23.70
N PHE A 300 -32.00 -22.75 24.50
CA PHE A 300 -30.74 -23.58 24.57
C PHE A 300 -30.23 -24.46 23.38
N PRO A 301 -28.99 -25.05 23.39
CA PRO A 301 -27.62 -24.66 23.78
C PRO A 301 -26.59 -24.77 22.61
N ALA A 302 -25.32 -24.45 22.90
CA ALA A 302 -24.14 -24.64 22.05
C ALA A 302 -23.99 -26.03 21.38
N THR A 303 -23.63 -26.07 20.09
CA THR A 303 -22.65 -27.02 19.51
C THR A 303 -22.29 -26.69 18.06
N ARG A 304 -20.99 -26.76 17.75
CA ARG A 304 -20.31 -27.05 16.45
C ARG A 304 -20.63 -26.23 15.17
N ALA A 305 -19.54 -25.67 14.65
CA ALA A 305 -19.05 -25.74 13.26
C ALA A 305 -19.49 -24.71 12.19
N ALA A 306 -18.52 -24.46 11.30
CA ALA A 306 -18.51 -23.77 10.00
C ALA A 306 -18.34 -22.23 9.99
N ALA A 307 -17.27 -21.79 9.32
CA ALA A 307 -17.09 -20.43 8.82
C ALA A 307 -17.91 -20.28 7.52
N SER A 308 -18.71 -19.21 7.42
CA SER A 308 -19.59 -18.97 6.28
C SER A 308 -19.12 -17.73 5.52
N LEU A 309 -18.88 -17.85 4.21
CA LEU A 309 -18.68 -16.72 3.30
C LEU A 309 -20.06 -16.37 2.71
N CYS A 310 -20.55 -15.15 2.92
CA CYS A 310 -21.82 -14.72 2.33
C CYS A 310 -21.56 -13.80 1.14
N LEU A 311 -21.99 -14.22 -0.04
CA LEU A 311 -22.05 -13.38 -1.23
C LEU A 311 -23.39 -12.65 -1.23
N VAL A 312 -23.33 -11.33 -1.35
CA VAL A 312 -24.49 -10.45 -1.40
C VAL A 312 -24.63 -9.94 -2.82
N ASP A 313 -25.75 -10.27 -3.45
CA ASP A 313 -26.14 -9.78 -4.77
C ASP A 313 -27.03 -8.54 -4.57
N ALA A 314 -26.54 -7.38 -5.01
CA ALA A 314 -27.19 -6.09 -4.80
C ALA A 314 -27.40 -5.37 -6.14
N ASP A 315 -28.55 -4.70 -6.26
CA ASP A 315 -29.01 -4.01 -7.45
C ASP A 315 -29.25 -2.53 -7.13
N TRP A 316 -28.92 -1.66 -8.07
CA TRP A 316 -29.09 -0.22 -7.90
C TRP A 316 -30.39 0.20 -8.60
N ARG A 317 -31.42 0.59 -7.84
CA ARG A 317 -32.67 1.14 -8.37
C ARG A 317 -33.06 2.40 -7.63
N ASP A 318 -33.52 3.40 -8.38
CA ASP A 318 -34.08 4.66 -7.86
C ASP A 318 -33.23 5.34 -6.78
N GLY A 319 -31.90 5.44 -7.02
CA GLY A 319 -30.98 6.12 -6.11
C GLY A 319 -30.64 5.37 -4.81
N GLY A 320 -31.01 4.09 -4.70
CA GLY A 320 -30.71 3.25 -3.55
C GLY A 320 -30.10 1.89 -3.91
N LEU A 321 -29.21 1.38 -3.04
CA LEU A 321 -28.67 0.03 -3.13
C LEU A 321 -29.66 -0.96 -2.50
N PHE A 322 -30.26 -1.83 -3.30
CA PHE A 322 -31.19 -2.86 -2.85
C PHE A 322 -30.56 -4.24 -2.92
N CYS A 323 -30.50 -4.93 -1.79
CA CYS A 323 -30.02 -6.31 -1.70
C CYS A 323 -31.07 -7.25 -2.33
N ARG A 324 -30.76 -7.86 -3.49
CA ARG A 324 -31.67 -8.79 -4.19
C ARG A 324 -31.65 -10.18 -3.57
N SER A 325 -30.47 -10.67 -3.19
CA SER A 325 -30.34 -11.94 -2.46
C SER A 325 -29.01 -12.02 -1.71
N ALA A 326 -29.01 -12.76 -0.60
CA ALA A 326 -27.78 -13.13 0.09
C ALA A 326 -27.68 -14.65 0.08
N GLN A 327 -26.67 -15.18 -0.61
CA GLN A 327 -26.34 -16.60 -0.57
C GLN A 327 -25.13 -16.79 0.32
N CYS A 328 -25.36 -17.41 1.47
CA CYS A 328 -24.29 -17.85 2.35
C CYS A 328 -23.88 -19.26 1.93
N VAL A 329 -22.68 -19.37 1.36
CA VAL A 329 -22.09 -20.67 1.05
C VAL A 329 -21.41 -21.15 2.32
N ALA A 330 -21.97 -22.20 2.92
CA ALA A 330 -21.26 -22.96 3.94
C ALA A 330 -20.12 -23.72 3.22
N THR A 331 -18.87 -23.29 3.39
CA THR A 331 -17.73 -24.16 3.07
C THR A 331 -17.64 -25.23 4.15
N GLY A 332 -18.46 -26.26 4.00
CA GLY A 332 -18.34 -27.53 4.72
C GLY A 332 -17.67 -28.53 3.80
N ALA A 333 -16.51 -29.06 4.23
CA ALA A 333 -16.04 -30.34 3.72
C ALA A 333 -17.02 -31.43 4.14
N GLY A 334 -17.56 -32.11 3.14
CA GLY A 334 -18.41 -33.29 3.19
C GLY A 334 -18.56 -33.78 1.78
#